data_AF-X6GDP1-F1
#
_entry.id   AF-X6GDP1-F1
#
_cell.length_a   1.000
_cell.length_b   1.000
_cell.length_c   1.000
_cell.angle_alpha   90.00
_cell.angle_beta   90.00
_cell.angle_gamma   90.00
#
_symmetry.space_group_name_H-M   'P 1'
#
loop_
_entity.id
_entity.type
_entity.pdbx_description
1 polymer ?
#
loop_
_entity_poly.entity_id
_entity_poly.type
_entity_poly.pdbx_seq_one_letter_code
_entity_poly.pdbx_strand_id
1 'polypeptide(L)' 'MERQPCEICGDPKTDAHHESHLEPLRIRWTCRLHHKQLERELKLSLKCEAS' A
#
# COMPACT_ATOMS: atom_id res chain seq x y z
N MET A 1 -0.24 16.69 -0.81
CA MET A 1 -0.07 15.32 -1.33
C MET A 1 -1.45 14.76 -1.58
N GLU A 2 -1.83 14.61 -2.84
CA GLU A 2 -3.14 14.12 -3.25
C GLU A 2 -3.15 12.59 -3.11
N ARG A 3 -4.08 12.05 -2.30
CA ARG A 3 -4.24 10.60 -2.17
C ARG A 3 -4.78 10.07 -3.50
N GLN A 4 -4.10 9.08 -4.08
CA GLN A 4 -4.55 8.46 -5.32
C GLN A 4 -5.49 7.30 -5.02
N PRO A 5 -6.50 7.05 -5.88
CA PRO A 5 -7.36 5.89 -5.73
C PRO A 5 -6.58 4.59 -5.93
N CYS A 6 -7.17 3.47 -5.52
CA CYS A 6 -6.50 2.18 -5.55
C CYS A 6 -6.09 1.83 -6.98
N GLU A 7 -4.82 1.48 -7.19
CA GLU A 7 -4.31 1.11 -8.52
C GLU A 7 -4.97 -0.16 -9.08
N ILE A 8 -5.60 -0.97 -8.23
CA ILE A 8 -6.25 -2.24 -8.61
C ILE A 8 -7.74 -2.06 -8.89
N CYS A 9 -8.46 -1.28 -8.07
CA CYS A 9 -9.93 -1.18 -8.17
C CYS A 9 -10.50 0.24 -8.19
N GLY A 10 -9.65 1.27 -8.09
CA GLY A 10 -10.09 2.67 -8.11
C GLY A 10 -10.77 3.15 -6.82
N ASP A 11 -10.76 2.36 -5.74
CA ASP A 11 -11.38 2.76 -4.47
C ASP A 11 -10.66 3.99 -3.88
N PRO A 12 -11.38 5.03 -3.45
CA PRO A 12 -10.79 6.25 -2.92
C PRO A 12 -10.22 6.10 -1.50
N LYS A 13 -10.52 5.00 -0.79
CA LYS A 13 -9.98 4.68 0.53
C LYS A 13 -8.74 3.80 0.39
N THR A 14 -7.65 4.46 0.07
CA THR A 14 -6.32 3.85 -0.08
C THR A 14 -5.40 4.18 1.07
N ASP A 15 -4.50 3.24 1.35
CA ASP A 15 -3.33 3.43 2.19
C ASP A 15 -2.07 3.48 1.31
N ALA A 16 -1.11 4.31 1.74
CA ALA A 16 0.18 4.46 1.07
C ALA A 16 1.12 3.32 1.50
N HIS A 17 1.55 2.50 0.55
CA HIS A 17 2.51 1.44 0.80
C HIS A 17 3.88 1.83 0.23
N HIS A 18 4.89 1.82 1.10
CA HIS A 18 6.28 2.09 0.74
C HIS A 18 7.01 0.76 0.55
N GLU A 19 7.55 0.50 -0.64
CA GLU A 19 8.32 -0.73 -0.90
C GLU A 19 9.73 -0.69 -0.32
N SER A 20 10.25 0.50 0.01
CA SER A 20 11.54 0.68 0.68
C SER A 20 11.61 2.06 1.35
N HIS A 21 12.02 2.11 2.61
CA HIS A 21 12.23 3.37 3.36
C HIS A 21 13.30 4.29 2.76
N LEU A 22 14.09 3.77 1.82
CA LEU A 22 15.15 4.50 1.12
C LEU A 22 14.62 5.36 -0.04
N GLU A 23 13.41 5.09 -0.54
CA GLU A 23 12.84 5.77 -1.71
C GLU A 23 11.41 6.27 -1.38
N PRO A 24 11.26 7.35 -0.59
CA PRO A 24 9.95 7.87 -0.16
C PRO A 24 9.05 8.32 -1.32
N LEU A 25 9.61 8.43 -2.54
CA LEU A 25 8.90 8.81 -3.76
C LEU A 25 8.14 7.65 -4.40
N ARG A 26 8.45 6.39 -4.07
CA ARG A 26 7.79 5.22 -4.66
C ARG A 26 6.71 4.69 -3.73
N ILE A 27 5.55 5.34 -3.80
CA ILE A 27 4.36 5.02 -3.02
C ILE A 27 3.34 4.35 -3.92
N ARG A 28 2.91 3.15 -3.54
CA ARG A 28 1.77 2.48 -4.16
C ARG A 28 0.50 2.75 -3.37
N TRP A 29 -0.58 3.03 -4.07
CA TRP A 29 -1.86 3.36 -3.47
C TRP A 29 -2.79 2.16 -3.63
N THR A 30 -3.04 1.46 -2.52
CA THR A 30 -3.89 0.27 -2.54
C THR A 30 -4.95 0.39 -1.45
N CYS A 31 -6.17 -0.04 -1.73
CA CYS A 31 -7.21 -0.08 -0.70
C CYS A 31 -6.92 -1.21 0.28
N ARG A 32 -7.44 -1.12 1.50
CA ARG A 32 -7.18 -2.12 2.57
C ARG A 32 -7.43 -3.57 2.18
N LEU A 33 -8.39 -3.81 1.27
CA LEU A 33 -8.68 -5.15 0.75
C LEU A 33 -7.53 -5.66 -0.13
N HIS A 34 -7.13 -4.86 -1.11
CA HIS A 34 -6.04 -5.22 -2.01
C HIS A 34 -4.68 -5.16 -1.31
N HIS A 35 -4.49 -4.26 -0.35
CA HIS A 35 -3.32 -4.23 0.52
C HIS A 35 -3.15 -5.56 1.26
N LYS A 36 -4.20 -6.05 1.94
CA LYS A 36 -4.19 -7.38 2.59
C LYS A 36 -4.06 -8.55 1.62
N GLN A 37 -4.60 -8.43 0.41
CA GLN A 37 -4.47 -9.47 -0.61
C GLN A 37 -3.01 -9.55 -1.07
N LEU A 38 -2.40 -8.41 -1.39
CA LEU A 38 -0.99 -8.30 -1.73
C LEU A 38 -0.13 -8.80 -0.56
N GLU A 39 -0.43 -8.47 0.70
CA GLU A 39 0.28 -9.01 1.86
C GLU A 39 0.21 -10.56 1.96
N ARG A 40 -0.92 -11.17 1.59
CA ARG A 40 -1.06 -12.64 1.57
C ARG A 40 -0.30 -13.29 0.43
N GLU A 41 -0.33 -12.68 -0.75
CA GLU A 41 0.40 -13.17 -1.93
C GLU A 41 1.91 -12.94 -1.77
N LEU A 42 2.29 -11.85 -1.11
CA LEU A 42 3.66 -11.35 -0.95
C LEU A 42 4.18 -11.63 0.48
N LYS A 43 3.90 -12.82 1.00
CA LYS A 43 4.05 -13.28 2.39
C LYS A 43 5.48 -13.25 2.99
N LEU A 44 6.31 -12.24 2.69
CA LEU A 44 7.72 -12.18 3.07
C LEU A 44 8.33 -10.78 3.28
N SER A 45 7.60 -9.65 3.24
CA SER A 45 8.23 -8.41 3.72
C SER A 45 7.31 -7.31 4.22
N LEU A 46 7.69 -6.83 5.40
CA LEU A 46 7.38 -5.56 6.07
C LEU A 46 6.03 -5.39 6.76
N LYS A 47 6.14 -5.56 8.08
CA LYS A 47 5.41 -4.85 9.13
C LYS A 47 5.19 -3.39 8.76
N CYS A 48 3.94 -2.97 8.60
CA CYS A 48 3.57 -1.59 8.86
C CYS A 48 3.19 -1.52 10.35
N GLU A 49 4.07 -0.94 11.16
CA GLU A 49 3.81 -0.63 12.57
C GLU A 49 2.67 0.40 12.64
N ALA A 50 1.45 -0.11 12.82
CA ALA A 50 0.35 0.68 13.34
C ALA A 50 0.21 0.34 14.82
N SER A 51 0.95 1.04 15.68
CA SER A 51 0.48 1.43 17.01
C SER A 51 1.24 2.60 17.57
#